data_AF-A0A1F4V2A0-F1
#
_entry.id   AF-A0A1F4V2A0-F1
#
_cell.length_a   1.000
_cell.length_b   1.000
_cell.length_c   1.000
_cell.angle_alpha   90.00
_cell.angle_beta   90.00
_cell.angle_gamma   90.00
#
_symmetry.space_group_name_H-M   'P 1'
#
loop_
_entity.id
_entity.type
_entity.pdbx_description
1 polymer ?
#
loop_
_entity_poly.entity_id
_entity_poly.type
_entity_poly.pdbx_seq_one_letter_code
_entity_poly.pdbx_strand_id
1 'polypeptide(L)'
;MILTVGLGFLASSASIAYAQSNTNYPPLIQKLIEKFNLNTAEVDEVIEEVKNQRQEEMKQNISERLDQAVTDGKITSEQKYQVLAKLEEWHSKKEELMNLTPKERRTKMQEIRTEMETWAEENGIDFSLLFGFGHKMFMKGFHDGHMMGQW
;
A
#
# COMPACT_ATOMS: atom_id res chain seq x y z
N MET A 1 18.29 7.68 -63.61
CA MET A 1 19.06 8.68 -62.84
C MET A 1 18.59 8.56 -61.40
N ILE A 2 19.47 8.09 -60.52
CA ILE A 2 19.19 7.77 -59.10
C ILE A 2 19.22 9.07 -58.32
N LEU A 3 18.20 9.38 -57.51
CA LEU A 3 18.29 10.37 -56.44
C LEU A 3 17.65 9.80 -55.17
N THR A 4 18.52 9.23 -54.36
CA THR A 4 18.36 8.91 -52.95
C THR A 4 18.05 10.16 -52.14
N VAL A 5 16.91 10.20 -51.44
CA VAL A 5 16.68 11.17 -50.35
C VAL A 5 16.69 10.37 -49.05
N GLY A 6 17.73 10.61 -48.25
CA GLY A 6 18.00 9.88 -47.03
C GLY A 6 16.93 10.11 -45.97
N LEU A 7 16.40 9.01 -45.42
CA LEU A 7 15.76 9.01 -44.12
C LEU A 7 16.84 9.27 -43.06
N GLY A 8 16.92 10.52 -42.60
CA GLY A 8 17.64 10.86 -41.39
C GLY A 8 16.92 10.24 -40.19
N PHE A 9 17.45 9.14 -39.67
CA PHE A 9 17.11 8.63 -38.35
C PHE A 9 17.59 9.65 -37.32
N LEU A 10 16.69 10.52 -36.85
CA LEU A 10 16.93 11.30 -35.63
C LEU A 10 16.81 10.32 -34.46
N ALA A 11 17.95 9.75 -34.07
CA ALA A 11 18.09 9.11 -32.78
C ALA A 11 17.97 10.19 -31.70
N SER A 12 16.75 10.43 -31.23
CA SER A 12 16.51 11.13 -29.97
C SER A 12 17.09 10.26 -28.87
N SER A 13 18.35 10.50 -28.50
CA SER A 13 18.94 9.99 -27.28
C SER A 13 18.13 10.56 -26.13
N ALA A 14 17.14 9.82 -25.66
CA ALA A 14 16.48 10.08 -24.40
C ALA A 14 17.56 9.97 -23.32
N SER A 15 18.07 11.12 -22.87
CA SER A 15 18.80 11.19 -21.62
C SER A 15 17.84 10.73 -20.54
N ILE A 16 17.98 9.48 -20.09
CA ILE A 16 17.33 9.01 -18.88
C ILE A 16 17.95 9.84 -17.76
N ALA A 17 17.25 10.90 -17.36
CA ALA A 17 17.60 11.64 -16.17
C ALA A 17 17.34 10.69 -14.99
N TYR A 18 18.41 10.10 -14.45
CA TYR A 18 18.33 9.36 -13.21
C TYR A 18 17.92 10.35 -12.12
N ALA A 19 16.67 10.26 -11.67
CA ALA A 19 16.23 10.98 -10.48
C ALA A 19 17.18 10.58 -9.35
N GLN A 20 17.80 11.56 -8.70
CA GLN A 20 18.69 11.34 -7.57
C GLN A 20 17.87 10.73 -6.43
N SER A 21 17.96 9.40 -6.25
CA SER A 21 17.15 8.70 -5.28
C SER A 21 17.63 9.04 -3.87
N ASN A 22 16.89 9.92 -3.19
CA ASN A 22 17.10 10.21 -1.77
C ASN A 22 16.37 9.15 -0.92
N THR A 23 16.56 7.87 -1.27
CA THR A 23 15.85 6.75 -0.65
C THR A 23 16.60 6.34 0.61
N ASN A 24 16.07 6.67 1.78
CA ASN A 24 16.64 6.20 3.05
C ASN A 24 16.30 4.71 3.22
N TYR A 25 17.19 3.84 2.75
CA TYR A 25 17.01 2.40 2.83
C TYR A 25 17.06 1.89 4.28
N PRO A 26 16.30 0.84 4.63
CA PRO A 26 16.49 0.13 5.88
C PRO A 26 17.94 -0.38 6.05
N PRO A 27 18.46 -0.49 7.29
CA PRO A 27 19.85 -0.89 7.56
C PRO A 27 20.26 -2.23 6.91
N LEU A 28 19.31 -3.15 6.72
CA LEU A 28 19.56 -4.42 6.04
C LEU A 28 19.90 -4.22 4.56
N ILE A 29 19.13 -3.38 3.84
CA ILE A 29 19.33 -3.14 2.40
C ILE A 29 20.64 -2.37 2.18
N GLN A 30 20.95 -1.37 3.01
CA GLN A 30 22.22 -0.65 2.95
C GLN A 30 23.42 -1.62 3.04
N LYS A 31 23.40 -2.54 4.01
CA LYS A 31 24.46 -3.56 4.16
C LYS A 31 24.56 -4.50 2.97
N LEU A 32 23.45 -4.84 2.31
CA LEU A 32 23.47 -5.67 1.11
C LEU A 32 24.11 -4.94 -0.08
N ILE A 33 23.74 -3.67 -0.27
CA ILE A 33 24.31 -2.81 -1.31
C ILE A 33 25.83 -2.71 -1.11
N GLU A 34 26.28 -2.40 0.10
CA GLU A 34 27.72 -2.29 0.41
C GLU A 34 28.46 -3.63 0.27
N LYS A 35 27.89 -4.72 0.81
CA LYS A 35 28.54 -6.03 0.85
C LYS A 35 28.73 -6.65 -0.53
N PHE A 36 27.76 -6.46 -1.41
CA PHE A 36 27.75 -7.04 -2.76
C PHE A 36 28.03 -6.01 -3.85
N ASN A 37 28.32 -4.75 -3.47
CA ASN A 37 28.57 -3.63 -4.37
C ASN A 37 27.46 -3.47 -5.44
N LEU A 38 26.21 -3.48 -4.99
CA LEU A 38 25.04 -3.41 -5.87
C LEU A 38 24.83 -1.99 -6.39
N ASN A 39 24.30 -1.88 -7.61
CA ASN A 39 23.89 -0.60 -8.17
C ASN A 39 22.62 -0.09 -7.48
N THR A 40 22.67 1.10 -6.89
CA THR A 40 21.54 1.67 -6.14
C THR A 40 20.31 1.92 -7.01
N ALA A 41 20.50 2.31 -8.28
CA ALA A 41 19.39 2.57 -9.19
C ALA A 41 18.64 1.28 -9.56
N GLU A 42 19.37 0.18 -9.79
CA GLU A 42 18.76 -1.14 -10.04
C GLU A 42 18.05 -1.67 -8.79
N VAL A 43 18.60 -1.39 -7.60
CA VAL A 43 17.96 -1.75 -6.33
C VAL A 43 16.66 -0.96 -6.12
N ASP A 44 16.64 0.33 -6.42
CA ASP A 44 15.41 1.14 -6.39
C ASP A 44 14.35 0.56 -7.35
N GLU A 45 14.73 0.23 -8.58
CA GLU A 45 13.84 -0.36 -9.59
C GLU A 45 13.22 -1.69 -9.12
N VAL A 46 14.04 -2.61 -8.61
CA VAL A 46 13.56 -3.90 -8.07
C VAL A 46 12.63 -3.68 -6.88
N ILE A 47 12.93 -2.73 -5.99
CA ILE A 47 12.08 -2.43 -4.84
C ILE A 47 10.74 -1.85 -5.30
N GLU A 48 10.73 -0.97 -6.29
CA GLU A 48 9.51 -0.42 -6.87
C GLU A 48 8.67 -1.52 -7.55
N GLU A 49 9.31 -2.40 -8.33
CA GLU A 49 8.65 -3.55 -8.94
C GLU A 49 7.97 -4.44 -7.89
N VAL A 50 8.70 -4.83 -6.84
CA VAL A 50 8.16 -5.68 -5.76
C VAL A 50 7.04 -4.97 -4.99
N LYS A 51 7.15 -3.65 -4.77
CA LYS A 51 6.07 -2.87 -4.14
C LYS A 51 4.81 -2.90 -5.00
N ASN A 52 4.93 -2.70 -6.31
CA ASN A 52 3.81 -2.71 -7.23
C ASN A 52 3.18 -4.11 -7.32
N GLN A 53 3.99 -5.17 -7.42
CA GLN A 53 3.51 -6.55 -7.40
C GLN A 53 2.72 -6.84 -6.11
N ARG A 54 3.26 -6.49 -4.94
CA ARG A 54 2.56 -6.68 -3.66
C ARG A 54 1.28 -5.88 -3.54
N GLN A 55 1.23 -4.66 -4.09
CA GLN A 55 0.00 -3.88 -4.10
C GLN A 55 -1.08 -4.56 -4.93
N GLU A 56 -0.71 -5.08 -6.10
CA GLU A 56 -1.64 -5.81 -6.97
C GLU A 56 -2.12 -7.11 -6.32
N GLU A 57 -1.21 -7.90 -5.74
CA GLU A 57 -1.57 -9.10 -4.95
C GLU A 57 -2.51 -8.76 -3.81
N MET A 58 -2.29 -7.64 -3.10
CA MET A 58 -3.17 -7.22 -2.01
C MET A 58 -4.55 -6.83 -2.52
N LYS A 59 -4.65 -6.12 -3.64
CA LYS A 59 -5.94 -5.78 -4.27
C LYS A 59 -6.71 -7.03 -4.68
N GLN A 60 -6.03 -8.00 -5.30
CA GLN A 60 -6.64 -9.27 -5.70
C GLN A 60 -7.15 -10.06 -4.48
N ASN A 61 -6.32 -10.24 -3.46
CA ASN A 61 -6.71 -10.93 -2.22
C ASN A 61 -7.90 -10.26 -1.51
N ILE A 62 -7.97 -8.93 -1.52
CA ILE A 62 -9.11 -8.20 -0.97
C ILE A 62 -10.36 -8.45 -1.80
N SER A 63 -10.26 -8.33 -3.14
CA SER A 63 -11.41 -8.57 -4.02
C SER A 63 -11.97 -9.99 -3.83
N GLU A 64 -11.11 -11.01 -3.85
CA GLU A 64 -11.51 -12.41 -3.67
C GLU A 64 -12.23 -12.65 -2.33
N ARG A 65 -11.75 -12.00 -1.26
CA ARG A 65 -12.39 -12.10 0.06
C ARG A 65 -13.76 -11.43 0.09
N LEU A 66 -13.92 -10.30 -0.60
CA LEU A 66 -15.22 -9.65 -0.72
C LEU A 66 -16.17 -10.47 -1.61
N ASP A 67 -15.67 -11.11 -2.66
CA ASP A 67 -16.46 -12.06 -3.48
C ASP A 67 -16.95 -13.24 -2.64
N GLN A 68 -16.08 -13.79 -1.77
CA GLN A 68 -16.51 -14.81 -0.82
C GLN A 68 -17.54 -14.28 0.17
N ALA A 69 -17.38 -13.05 0.67
CA ALA A 69 -18.35 -12.44 1.59
C ALA A 69 -19.72 -12.20 0.93
N VAL A 70 -19.75 -11.87 -0.37
CA VAL A 70 -20.99 -11.81 -1.15
C VAL A 70 -21.60 -13.20 -1.31
N THR A 71 -20.79 -14.21 -1.64
CA THR A 71 -21.23 -15.60 -1.80
C THR A 71 -21.77 -16.18 -0.49
N ASP A 72 -21.14 -15.84 0.65
CA ASP A 72 -21.57 -16.21 1.99
C ASP A 72 -22.83 -15.45 2.45
N GLY A 73 -23.29 -14.46 1.69
CA GLY A 73 -24.43 -13.60 2.04
C GLY A 73 -24.15 -12.63 3.20
N LYS A 74 -22.88 -12.38 3.54
CA LYS A 74 -22.48 -11.43 4.59
C LYS A 74 -22.59 -9.98 4.14
N ILE A 75 -22.40 -9.73 2.84
CA ILE A 75 -22.56 -8.43 2.19
C ILE A 75 -23.26 -8.60 0.85
N THR A 76 -23.83 -7.52 0.31
CA THR A 76 -24.33 -7.48 -1.07
C THR A 76 -23.25 -7.08 -2.07
N SER A 77 -23.53 -7.26 -3.37
CA SER A 77 -22.65 -6.79 -4.44
C SER A 77 -22.44 -5.27 -4.39
N GLU A 78 -23.47 -4.50 -4.05
CA GLU A 78 -23.37 -3.04 -3.87
C GLU A 78 -22.45 -2.69 -2.69
N GLN A 79 -22.58 -3.39 -1.57
CA GLN A 79 -21.71 -3.21 -0.41
C GLN A 79 -20.25 -3.57 -0.72
N LYS A 80 -19.99 -4.58 -1.56
CA LYS A 80 -18.63 -4.87 -2.07
C LYS A 80 -18.02 -3.65 -2.75
N TYR A 81 -18.76 -3.00 -3.65
CA TYR A 81 -18.26 -1.81 -4.34
C TYR A 81 -18.01 -0.63 -3.39
N GLN A 82 -18.89 -0.44 -2.40
CA GLN A 82 -18.70 0.57 -1.36
C GLN A 82 -17.42 0.31 -0.54
N VAL A 83 -17.15 -0.95 -0.17
CA VAL A 83 -15.92 -1.33 0.55
C VAL A 83 -14.69 -1.08 -0.31
N LEU A 84 -14.69 -1.47 -1.58
CA LEU A 84 -13.55 -1.24 -2.47
C LEU A 84 -13.22 0.25 -2.60
N ALA A 85 -14.24 1.11 -2.78
CA ALA A 85 -14.06 2.56 -2.82
C ALA A 85 -13.50 3.11 -1.49
N LYS A 86 -14.00 2.63 -0.34
CA LYS A 86 -13.52 3.08 0.97
C LYS A 86 -12.07 2.65 1.24
N LEU A 87 -11.66 1.49 0.77
CA LEU A 87 -10.28 1.00 0.89
C LEU A 87 -9.29 1.82 0.05
N GLU A 88 -9.71 2.28 -1.13
CA GLU A 88 -8.91 3.18 -1.97
C GLU A 88 -8.72 4.56 -1.31
N GLU A 89 -9.78 5.11 -0.71
CA GLU A 89 -9.71 6.34 0.10
C GLU A 89 -8.74 6.17 1.28
N TRP A 90 -8.84 5.05 2.01
CA TRP A 90 -7.96 4.75 3.13
C TRP A 90 -6.50 4.60 2.72
N HIS A 91 -6.24 3.97 1.57
CA HIS A 91 -4.89 3.82 1.02
C HIS A 91 -4.22 5.18 0.82
N SER A 92 -4.96 6.15 0.28
CA SER A 92 -4.48 7.52 0.07
C SER A 92 -4.17 8.21 1.41
N LYS A 93 -5.07 8.12 2.40
CA LYS A 93 -4.86 8.67 3.75
C LYS A 93 -3.62 8.07 4.44
N LYS A 94 -3.34 6.78 4.21
CA LYS A 94 -2.20 6.08 4.81
C LYS A 94 -0.85 6.64 4.33
N GLU A 95 -0.77 7.10 3.09
CA GLU A 95 0.46 7.74 2.58
C GLU A 95 0.75 9.05 3.31
N GLU A 96 -0.28 9.84 3.62
CA GLU A 96 -0.14 11.07 4.41
C GLU A 96 0.39 10.79 5.83
N LEU A 97 0.00 9.67 6.43
CA LEU A 97 0.46 9.25 7.76
C LEU A 97 1.96 8.92 7.83
N MET A 98 2.59 8.58 6.70
CA MET A 98 4.01 8.21 6.65
C MET A 98 4.90 9.39 7.02
N ASN A 99 4.45 10.62 6.78
CA ASN A 99 5.19 11.85 7.05
C ASN A 99 5.01 12.37 8.49
N LEU A 100 4.09 11.81 9.26
CA LEU A 100 3.79 12.26 10.62
C LEU A 100 4.74 11.65 11.67
N THR A 101 4.92 12.35 12.79
CA THR A 101 5.63 11.80 13.95
C THR A 101 4.88 10.59 14.54
N PRO A 102 5.53 9.68 15.29
CA PRO A 102 4.85 8.53 15.87
C PRO A 102 3.64 8.87 16.74
N LYS A 103 3.70 9.99 17.50
CA LYS A 103 2.61 10.44 18.36
C LYS A 103 1.42 10.95 17.55
N GLU A 104 1.67 11.82 16.56
CA GLU A 104 0.62 12.35 15.68
C GLU A 104 0.00 11.24 14.83
N ARG A 105 0.84 10.33 14.31
CA ARG A 105 0.40 9.15 13.56
C ARG A 105 -0.54 8.28 14.38
N ARG A 106 -0.25 8.08 15.67
CA ARG A 106 -1.13 7.29 16.57
C ARG A 106 -2.49 7.97 16.75
N THR A 107 -2.52 9.28 16.99
CA THR A 107 -3.77 10.04 17.10
C THR A 107 -4.56 9.98 15.79
N LYS A 108 -3.92 10.20 14.64
CA LYS A 108 -4.58 10.13 13.34
C LYS A 108 -5.10 8.73 13.00
N MET A 109 -4.36 7.67 13.37
CA MET A 109 -4.84 6.30 13.21
C MET A 109 -6.07 6.00 14.08
N GLN A 110 -6.17 6.59 15.27
CA GLN A 110 -7.38 6.47 16.10
C GLN A 110 -8.56 7.19 15.46
N GLU A 111 -8.37 8.41 14.97
CA GLU A 111 -9.41 9.16 14.25
C GLU A 111 -9.91 8.39 13.01
N ILE A 112 -8.98 7.90 12.19
CA ILE A 112 -9.29 7.10 10.99
C ILE A 112 -10.04 5.82 11.36
N ARG A 113 -9.61 5.14 12.43
CA ARG A 113 -10.28 3.93 12.92
C ARG A 113 -11.73 4.22 13.29
N THR A 114 -11.98 5.26 14.09
CA THR A 114 -13.34 5.64 14.48
C THR A 114 -14.18 6.03 13.26
N GLU A 115 -13.62 6.78 12.30
CA GLU A 115 -14.29 7.12 11.05
C GLU A 115 -14.74 5.87 10.29
N MET A 116 -13.88 4.87 10.18
CA MET A 116 -14.20 3.63 9.46
C MET A 116 -15.14 2.71 10.24
N GLU A 117 -15.05 2.65 11.57
CA GLU A 117 -16.00 1.92 12.41
C GLU A 117 -17.41 2.49 12.22
N THR A 118 -17.56 3.82 12.32
CA THR A 118 -18.84 4.51 12.07
C THR A 118 -19.35 4.27 10.66
N TRP A 119 -18.50 4.42 9.63
CA TRP A 119 -18.89 4.15 8.25
C TRP A 119 -19.37 2.71 8.05
N ALA A 120 -18.69 1.74 8.66
CA ALA A 120 -19.05 0.33 8.55
C ALA A 120 -20.41 0.04 9.22
N GLU A 121 -20.64 0.59 10.42
CA GLU A 121 -21.92 0.48 11.13
C GLU A 121 -23.08 1.08 10.34
N GLU A 122 -22.92 2.29 9.82
CA GLU A 122 -23.94 3.00 9.02
C GLU A 122 -24.32 2.24 7.74
N ASN A 123 -23.36 1.51 7.15
CA ASN A 123 -23.58 0.75 5.93
C ASN A 123 -23.91 -0.73 6.19
N GLY A 124 -24.00 -1.15 7.47
CA GLY A 124 -24.27 -2.53 7.85
C GLY A 124 -23.19 -3.52 7.40
N ILE A 125 -21.93 -3.09 7.41
CA ILE A 125 -20.77 -3.86 6.98
C ILE A 125 -19.95 -4.26 8.20
N ASP A 126 -19.55 -5.53 8.28
CA ASP A 126 -18.64 -5.97 9.33
C ASP A 126 -17.28 -5.29 9.15
N PHE A 127 -16.85 -4.52 10.16
CA PHE A 127 -15.58 -3.80 10.15
C PHE A 127 -14.35 -4.70 9.87
N SER A 128 -14.42 -5.99 10.21
CA SER A 128 -13.38 -6.97 9.91
C SER A 128 -13.22 -7.28 8.42
N LEU A 129 -14.14 -6.86 7.56
CA LEU A 129 -14.00 -6.94 6.11
C LEU A 129 -13.08 -5.83 5.56
N LEU A 130 -12.98 -4.69 6.26
CA LEU A 130 -12.12 -3.56 5.89
C LEU A 130 -10.66 -3.79 6.27
N PHE A 131 -10.43 -4.49 7.38
CA PHE A 131 -9.09 -4.79 7.86
C PHE A 131 -8.83 -6.27 7.65
N GLY A 132 -7.83 -6.60 6.83
CA GLY A 132 -7.48 -7.98 6.56
C GLY A 132 -7.34 -8.82 7.82
N PHE A 133 -7.47 -10.15 7.69
CA PHE A 133 -7.62 -11.14 8.77
C PHE A 133 -6.45 -11.22 9.79
N GLY A 134 -5.69 -10.14 10.02
CA GLY A 134 -4.87 -9.89 11.21
C GLY A 134 -5.64 -9.27 12.37
N HIS A 135 -6.91 -8.85 12.21
CA HIS A 135 -7.68 -8.22 13.28
C HIS A 135 -7.94 -9.16 14.48
N LYS A 136 -8.02 -10.49 14.27
CA LYS A 136 -8.11 -11.45 15.38
C LYS A 136 -6.84 -11.57 16.23
N MET A 137 -5.66 -11.28 15.66
CA MET A 137 -4.39 -11.26 16.41
C MET A 137 -4.19 -9.94 17.17
N PHE A 138 -4.71 -8.82 16.64
CA PHE A 138 -4.62 -7.52 17.32
C PHE A 138 -5.74 -7.28 18.35
N MET A 139 -6.95 -7.82 18.16
CA MET A 139 -8.07 -7.67 19.12
C MET A 139 -7.92 -8.58 20.36
N LYS A 140 -7.25 -9.73 20.24
CA LYS A 140 -7.03 -10.64 21.39
C LYS A 140 -6.10 -10.07 22.46
N GLY A 141 -5.37 -8.99 22.16
CA GLY A 141 -4.54 -8.25 23.14
C GLY A 141 -5.22 -7.03 23.78
N PHE A 142 -6.43 -6.63 23.34
CA PHE A 142 -7.08 -5.39 23.79
C PHE A 142 -8.35 -5.59 24.63
N HIS A 143 -8.87 -6.81 24.74
CA HIS A 143 -10.05 -7.08 25.57
C HIS A 143 -9.73 -7.38 27.05
N ASP A 144 -8.50 -7.78 27.36
CA ASP A 144 -8.05 -8.05 28.74
C ASP A 144 -7.05 -6.99 29.21
N GLY A 145 -7.55 -5.81 29.57
CA GLY A 145 -7.16 -5.08 30.78
C GLY A 145 -5.68 -4.84 31.12
N HIS A 146 -4.72 -4.90 30.20
CA HIS A 146 -3.32 -4.57 30.48
C HIS A 146 -2.78 -3.49 29.55
N MET A 147 -2.80 -2.27 30.09
CA MET A 147 -1.95 -1.15 29.65
C MET A 147 -0.49 -1.61 29.62
N MET A 148 0.06 -1.87 28.44
CA MET A 148 1.51 -1.99 28.28
C MET A 148 2.12 -0.61 28.47
N GLY A 149 2.74 -0.44 29.63
CA GLY A 149 3.58 0.70 29.96
C GLY A 149 4.81 0.77 29.06
N GLN A 150 5.24 2.01 28.87
CA GLN A 150 6.62 2.47 28.71
C GLN A 150 7.59 1.49 28.04
N TRP A 151 7.78 1.65 26.73
CA TRP A 151 9.08 1.55 26.06
C TRP A 151 9.13 2.61 24.96
#